data_AF-A0A9D9E509-F1
#
_entry.id   AF-A0A9D9E509-F1
#
_cell.length_a   1.000
_cell.length_b   1.000
_cell.length_c   1.000
_cell.angle_alpha   90.00
_cell.angle_beta   90.00
_cell.angle_gamma   90.00
#
_symmetry.space_group_name_H-M   'P 1'
#
loop_
_entity.id
_entity.type
_entity.pdbx_description
1 polymer ?
#
loop_
_entity_poly.entity_id
_entity_poly.type
_entity_poly.pdbx_seq_one_letter_code
_entity_poly.pdbx_strand_id
1 'polypeptide(L)'
;MPRIFMQRAINLTLSTALYYKASSSSLDELARKTDNAEIGYDAFVSFHYSFRDEMLKLVPVSSGEREGYTEEERRIIENGGMIERKANESEEIPAGRYLFEQLPFIPSEKDLARIILPYARTADGSFYIRLFKENMLECIAQLLFPSA
;
A
#
# COMPACT_ATOMS: atom_id res chain seq x y z
N MET A 1 26.39 4.27 7.63
CA MET A 1 25.02 4.62 8.02
C MET A 1 24.21 4.79 6.75
N PRO A 2 23.15 4.02 6.50
CA PRO A 2 22.28 4.33 5.38
C PRO A 2 21.56 5.64 5.73
N ARG A 3 21.75 6.65 4.89
CA ARG A 3 20.90 7.84 4.91
C ARG A 3 19.49 7.35 4.58
N ILE A 4 18.63 7.27 5.60
CA ILE A 4 17.19 7.17 5.36
C ILE A 4 16.85 8.51 4.71
N PHE A 5 16.74 8.51 3.38
CA PHE A 5 16.11 9.60 2.66
C PHE A 5 14.66 9.62 3.13
N MET A 6 14.37 10.37 4.20
CA MET A 6 13.01 10.81 4.48
C MET A 6 12.64 11.76 3.35
N GLN A 7 12.12 11.21 2.24
CA GLN A 7 11.29 12.03 1.37
C GLN A 7 10.17 12.56 2.25
N ARG A 8 9.97 13.88 2.27
CA ARG A 8 8.93 14.49 3.08
C ARG A 8 7.60 13.91 2.63
N ALA A 9 6.84 13.33 3.56
CA ALA A 9 5.47 12.94 3.30
C ALA A 9 4.70 14.15 2.72
N ILE A 10 3.93 13.89 1.67
CA ILE A 10 3.14 14.91 0.95
C ILE A 10 1.66 14.67 1.18
N ASN A 11 0.84 15.70 1.01
CA ASN A 11 -0.60 15.52 1.00
C ASN A 11 -1.03 15.00 -0.38
N LEU A 12 -1.68 13.84 -0.39
CA LEU A 12 -2.28 13.23 -1.57
C LEU A 12 -3.81 13.24 -1.41
N THR A 13 -4.53 13.57 -2.48
CA THR A 13 -5.98 13.38 -2.54
C THR A 13 -6.27 12.27 -3.54
N LEU A 14 -6.82 11.17 -3.07
CA LEU A 14 -7.38 10.12 -3.93
C LEU A 14 -8.80 10.52 -4.31
N SER A 15 -8.97 10.94 -5.56
CA SER A 15 -10.29 11.32 -6.11
C SER A 15 -11.23 10.11 -6.26
N THR A 16 -10.67 8.91 -6.34
CA THR A 16 -11.38 7.64 -6.49
C THR A 16 -10.79 6.62 -5.54
N ALA A 17 -11.65 5.76 -4.98
CA ALA A 17 -11.18 4.62 -4.19
C ALA A 17 -10.41 3.62 -5.07
N LEU A 18 -9.47 2.90 -4.45
CA LEU A 18 -8.75 1.79 -5.07
C LEU A 18 -9.37 0.49 -4.59
N TYR A 19 -9.70 -0.41 -5.51
CA TYR A 19 -10.43 -1.64 -5.24
C TYR A 19 -9.54 -2.88 -5.44
N TYR A 20 -9.72 -3.86 -4.56
CA TYR A 20 -8.91 -5.08 -4.52
C TYR A 20 -9.78 -6.31 -4.24
N LYS A 21 -9.33 -7.46 -4.76
CA LYS A 21 -9.88 -8.75 -4.36
C LYS A 21 -9.37 -9.07 -2.96
N ALA A 22 -10.28 -9.40 -2.04
CA ALA A 22 -9.93 -9.73 -0.67
C ALA A 22 -8.89 -10.86 -0.60
N SER A 23 -7.91 -10.71 0.27
CA SER A 23 -6.87 -11.69 0.55
C SER A 23 -6.75 -11.92 2.06
N SER A 24 -6.22 -13.08 2.43
CA SER A 24 -5.82 -13.39 3.81
C SER A 24 -4.30 -13.44 3.98
N SER A 25 -3.54 -13.01 2.96
CA SER A 25 -2.08 -13.00 3.00
C SER A 25 -1.56 -11.90 3.92
N SER A 26 -0.47 -12.21 4.64
CA SER A 26 0.29 -11.25 5.44
C SER A 26 1.08 -10.29 4.58
N LEU A 27 1.63 -9.23 5.19
CA LEU A 27 2.50 -8.30 4.46
C LEU A 27 3.70 -9.01 3.84
N ASP A 28 4.36 -9.90 4.60
CA ASP A 28 5.54 -10.63 4.14
C ASP A 28 5.21 -11.53 2.91
N GLU A 29 4.03 -12.17 2.93
CA GLU A 29 3.57 -12.97 1.79
C GLU A 29 3.26 -12.11 0.57
N LEU A 30 2.58 -10.98 0.76
CA LEU A 30 2.23 -10.05 -0.30
C LEU A 30 3.47 -9.36 -0.88
N ALA A 31 4.46 -9.03 -0.05
CA ALA A 31 5.75 -8.53 -0.49
C ALA A 31 6.43 -9.57 -1.40
N ARG A 32 6.57 -10.81 -0.95
CA ARG A 32 7.16 -11.87 -1.79
C ARG A 32 6.40 -12.05 -3.10
N LYS A 33 5.06 -12.03 -3.09
CA LYS A 33 4.25 -12.13 -4.31
C LYS A 33 4.51 -10.94 -5.24
N THR A 34 4.46 -9.72 -4.72
CA THR A 34 4.69 -8.49 -5.49
C THR A 34 6.05 -8.53 -6.19
N ASP A 35 7.10 -8.97 -5.48
CA ASP A 35 8.44 -9.02 -6.03
C ASP A 35 8.58 -9.97 -7.24
N ASN A 36 7.81 -11.07 -7.23
CA ASN A 36 7.81 -12.09 -8.28
C ASN A 36 6.68 -11.93 -9.31
N ALA A 37 5.82 -10.92 -9.16
CA ALA A 37 4.66 -10.73 -10.01
C ALA A 37 5.01 -10.00 -11.32
N GLU A 38 4.06 -10.02 -12.26
CA GLU A 38 4.13 -9.19 -13.46
C GLU A 38 3.95 -7.71 -13.16
N ILE A 39 4.44 -6.86 -14.07
CA ILE A 39 4.25 -5.41 -14.01
C ILE A 39 2.76 -5.09 -13.89
N GLY A 40 2.44 -4.18 -12.97
CA GLY A 40 1.08 -3.75 -12.70
C GLY A 40 0.36 -4.56 -11.62
N TYR A 41 0.97 -5.64 -11.11
CA TYR A 41 0.48 -6.27 -9.88
C TYR A 41 0.52 -5.27 -8.72
N ASP A 42 -0.56 -5.26 -7.96
CA ASP A 42 -0.80 -4.31 -6.89
C ASP A 42 -1.43 -5.05 -5.69
N ALA A 43 -0.88 -4.86 -4.51
CA ALA A 43 -1.40 -5.42 -3.29
C ALA A 43 -1.50 -4.35 -2.21
N PHE A 44 -2.39 -4.54 -1.25
CA PHE A 44 -2.43 -3.67 -0.09
C PHE A 44 -2.65 -4.45 1.21
N VAL A 45 -2.23 -3.82 2.31
CA VAL A 45 -2.58 -4.23 3.67
C VAL A 45 -3.00 -2.98 4.44
N SER A 46 -4.11 -3.07 5.16
CA SER A 46 -4.51 -2.08 6.15
C SER A 46 -4.01 -2.50 7.53
N PHE A 47 -3.40 -1.58 8.26
CA PHE A 47 -2.96 -1.79 9.64
C PHE A 47 -3.59 -0.77 10.57
N HIS A 48 -3.95 -1.23 11.76
CA HIS A 48 -4.08 -0.37 12.93
C HIS A 48 -2.76 -0.35 13.68
N TYR A 49 -2.31 0.82 14.11
CA TYR A 49 -1.09 0.99 14.90
C TYR A 49 -1.37 1.73 16.21
N SER A 50 -0.65 1.30 17.24
CA SER A 50 -0.67 1.95 18.54
C SER A 50 0.69 1.84 19.21
N PHE A 51 1.09 2.86 19.98
CA PHE A 51 2.34 2.84 20.74
C PHE A 51 2.03 2.98 22.24
N ARG A 52 2.21 1.90 23.00
CA ARG A 52 1.94 1.84 24.45
C ARG A 52 3.06 1.09 25.15
N ASP A 53 3.41 1.53 26.36
CA ASP A 53 4.44 0.89 27.19
C ASP A 53 5.76 0.67 26.44
N GLU A 54 6.19 1.68 25.67
CA GLU A 54 7.38 1.65 24.81
C GLU A 54 7.36 0.61 23.67
N MET A 55 6.22 -0.03 23.43
CA MET A 55 6.04 -1.03 22.38
C MET A 55 5.11 -0.54 21.26
N LEU A 56 5.59 -0.65 20.03
CA LEU A 56 4.77 -0.50 18.83
C LEU A 56 4.00 -1.79 18.58
N LYS A 57 2.67 -1.68 18.50
CA LYS A 57 1.79 -2.75 18.05
C LYS A 57 1.25 -2.42 16.67
N LEU A 58 1.42 -3.34 15.72
CA LEU A 58 0.77 -3.32 14.41
C LEU A 58 -0.23 -4.47 14.36
N VAL A 59 -1.46 -4.19 13.99
CA VAL A 59 -2.53 -5.18 13.84
C VAL A 59 -3.04 -5.13 12.41
N PRO A 60 -2.84 -6.18 11.59
CA PRO A 60 -3.40 -6.22 10.25
C PRO A 60 -4.93 -6.28 10.36
N VAL A 61 -5.62 -5.46 9.58
CA VAL A 61 -7.08 -5.33 9.57
C VAL A 61 -7.67 -6.03 8.36
N SER A 62 -7.17 -5.71 7.17
CA SER A 62 -7.54 -6.37 5.93
C SER A 62 -6.39 -6.32 4.93
N SER A 63 -6.45 -7.17 3.91
CA SER A 63 -5.53 -7.13 2.79
C SER A 63 -6.24 -7.49 1.50
N GLY A 64 -5.65 -7.07 0.39
CA GLY A 64 -6.19 -7.37 -0.92
C GLY A 64 -5.14 -7.34 -2.00
N GLU A 65 -5.47 -8.02 -3.10
CA GLU A 65 -4.61 -8.22 -4.25
C GLU A 65 -5.38 -7.81 -5.51
N ARG A 66 -4.65 -7.22 -6.45
CA ARG A 66 -5.12 -6.91 -7.78
C ARG A 66 -4.05 -7.37 -8.76
N GLU A 67 -4.44 -8.31 -9.61
CA GLU A 67 -3.58 -8.75 -10.70
C GLU A 67 -3.33 -7.58 -11.67
N GLY A 68 -2.20 -7.65 -12.37
CA GLY A 68 -1.87 -6.67 -13.40
C GLY A 68 -2.95 -6.60 -14.48
N TYR A 69 -2.96 -5.48 -15.21
CA TYR A 69 -3.90 -5.28 -16.31
C TYR A 69 -3.68 -6.30 -17.42
N THR A 70 -4.78 -6.89 -17.90
CA THR A 70 -4.83 -7.65 -19.15
C THR A 70 -4.44 -6.76 -20.34
N GLU A 71 -4.10 -7.36 -21.48
CA GLU A 71 -3.75 -6.60 -22.69
C GLU A 71 -4.88 -5.65 -23.14
N GLU A 72 -6.13 -6.09 -23.01
CA GLU A 72 -7.31 -5.28 -23.32
C GLU A 72 -7.45 -4.08 -22.36
N GLU A 73 -7.33 -4.33 -21.05
CA GLU A 73 -7.34 -3.29 -20.02
C GLU A 73 -6.22 -2.26 -20.22
N ARG A 74 -5.01 -2.72 -20.59
CA ARG A 74 -3.89 -1.82 -20.93
C ARG A 74 -4.23 -0.93 -22.10
N ARG A 75 -4.78 -1.49 -23.19
CA ARG A 75 -5.21 -0.70 -24.36
C ARG A 75 -6.31 0.31 -24.00
N ILE A 76 -7.23 -0.02 -23.11
CA ILE A 76 -8.25 0.93 -22.64
C ILE A 76 -7.58 2.12 -21.94
N ILE A 77 -6.67 1.87 -21.00
CA ILE A 77 -5.93 2.92 -20.28
C ILE A 77 -5.10 3.78 -21.25
N GLU A 78 -4.36 3.14 -22.16
CA GLU A 78 -3.49 3.83 -23.13
C GLU A 78 -4.28 4.77 -24.06
N ASN A 79 -5.55 4.46 -24.33
CA ASN A 79 -6.46 5.29 -25.09
C ASN A 79 -7.24 6.32 -24.23
N GLY A 80 -6.88 6.47 -22.95
CA GLY A 80 -7.50 7.41 -22.02
C GLY A 80 -8.84 6.94 -21.42
N GLY A 81 -9.19 5.67 -21.61
CA GLY A 81 -10.36 5.06 -20.99
C GLY A 81 -10.13 4.70 -19.52
N MET A 82 -11.23 4.44 -18.80
CA MET A 82 -11.20 3.96 -17.42
C MET A 82 -11.59 2.48 -17.38
N ILE A 83 -10.89 1.69 -16.56
CA ILE A 83 -11.24 0.30 -16.32
C ILE A 83 -12.28 0.26 -15.20
N GLU A 84 -13.36 -0.49 -15.43
CA GLU A 84 -14.38 -0.72 -14.42
C GLU A 84 -13.87 -1.64 -13.29
N ARG A 85 -14.36 -1.40 -12.08
CA ARG A 85 -14.13 -2.28 -10.92
C ARG A 85 -14.62 -3.69 -11.23
N LYS A 86 -13.82 -4.71 -10.88
CA LYS A 86 -14.23 -6.11 -11.03
C LYS A 86 -15.21 -6.50 -9.92
N ALA A 87 -16.20 -7.32 -10.25
CA ALA A 87 -17.27 -7.70 -9.31
C ALA A 87 -16.77 -8.43 -8.04
N ASN A 88 -15.58 -9.02 -8.10
CA ASN A 88 -14.94 -9.73 -6.99
C ASN A 88 -14.00 -8.85 -6.14
N GLU A 89 -13.85 -7.57 -6.48
CA GLU A 89 -13.05 -6.62 -5.70
C GLU A 89 -13.94 -6.00 -4.62
N SER A 90 -13.80 -6.44 -3.37
CA SER A 90 -14.62 -5.98 -2.24
C SER A 90 -13.87 -5.10 -1.24
N GLU A 91 -12.55 -5.25 -1.16
CA GLU A 91 -11.70 -4.45 -0.29
C GLU A 91 -11.34 -3.14 -0.97
N GLU A 92 -11.24 -2.06 -0.19
CA GLU A 92 -10.91 -0.75 -0.75
C GLU A 92 -9.94 0.06 0.12
N ILE A 93 -9.11 0.85 -0.56
CA ILE A 93 -8.52 2.07 0.00
C ILE A 93 -9.46 3.21 -0.42
N PRO A 94 -10.17 3.86 0.52
CA PRO A 94 -11.23 4.79 0.18
C PRO A 94 -10.70 6.04 -0.55
N ALA A 95 -11.60 6.76 -1.23
CA ALA A 95 -11.30 8.10 -1.69
C ALA A 95 -11.15 9.02 -0.48
N GLY A 96 -10.25 9.99 -0.55
CA GLY A 96 -9.99 10.88 0.58
C GLY A 96 -8.65 11.58 0.54
N ARG A 97 -8.36 12.30 1.61
CA ARG A 97 -7.08 12.95 1.84
C ARG A 97 -6.18 12.02 2.64
N TYR A 98 -4.91 11.99 2.24
CA TYR A 98 -3.90 11.16 2.83
C TYR A 98 -2.63 11.96 3.05
N LEU A 99 -1.97 11.72 4.18
CA LEU A 99 -0.54 11.92 4.25
C LEU A 99 0.12 10.71 3.56
N PHE A 100 0.87 10.99 2.50
CA PHE A 100 1.43 10.00 1.60
C PHE A 100 2.95 9.98 1.68
N GLU A 101 3.53 8.80 1.80
CA GLU A 101 4.96 8.57 1.73
C GLU A 101 5.26 7.43 0.75
N GLN A 102 6.07 7.71 -0.27
CA GLN A 102 6.58 6.69 -1.17
C GLN A 102 7.95 6.21 -0.68
N LEU A 103 8.11 4.90 -0.63
CA LEU A 103 9.28 4.25 -0.07
C LEU A 103 9.84 3.24 -1.06
N PRO A 104 11.15 2.95 -0.98
CA PRO A 104 11.69 1.73 -1.54
C PRO A 104 10.90 0.52 -1.04
N PHE A 105 10.96 -0.58 -1.79
CA PHE A 105 10.25 -1.80 -1.43
C PHE A 105 10.46 -2.20 0.04
N ILE A 106 9.35 -2.47 0.75
CA ILE A 106 9.38 -2.93 2.14
C ILE A 106 9.16 -4.44 2.14
N PRO A 107 10.18 -5.25 2.44
CA PRO A 107 10.08 -6.70 2.33
C PRO A 107 9.46 -7.36 3.58
N SER A 108 9.33 -6.63 4.69
CA SER A 108 8.91 -7.22 5.96
C SER A 108 8.14 -6.28 6.91
N GLU A 109 7.29 -6.85 7.76
CA GLU A 109 6.63 -6.12 8.86
C GLU A 109 7.61 -5.46 9.83
N LYS A 110 8.79 -6.06 10.03
CA LYS A 110 9.82 -5.49 10.92
C LYS A 110 10.40 -4.19 10.38
N ASP A 111 10.61 -4.12 9.08
CA ASP A 111 11.09 -2.89 8.44
C ASP A 111 9.99 -1.83 8.41
N LEU A 112 8.74 -2.24 8.17
CA LEU A 112 7.57 -1.38 8.32
C LEU A 112 7.49 -0.78 9.73
N ALA A 113 7.63 -1.59 10.78
CA ALA A 113 7.57 -1.11 12.17
C ALA A 113 8.59 0.01 12.45
N ARG A 114 9.80 -0.06 11.89
CA ARG A 114 10.81 1.00 12.04
C ARG A 114 10.41 2.30 11.35
N ILE A 115 9.76 2.19 10.20
CA ILE A 115 9.30 3.32 9.38
C ILE A 115 8.10 4.00 10.04
N ILE A 116 7.16 3.22 10.59
CA ILE A 116 5.93 3.75 11.21
C ILE A 116 6.18 4.30 12.62
N LEU A 117 7.26 3.89 13.29
CA LEU A 117 7.55 4.28 14.68
C LEU A 117 7.46 5.79 14.97
N PRO A 118 7.97 6.72 14.12
CA PRO A 118 7.82 8.15 14.35
C PRO A 118 6.36 8.62 14.35
N TYR A 119 5.52 8.03 13.50
CA TYR A 119 4.08 8.32 13.40
C TYR A 119 3.31 7.73 14.59
N ALA A 120 3.63 6.50 14.99
CA ALA A 120 2.96 5.82 16.10
C ALA A 120 3.23 6.46 17.46
N ARG A 121 4.36 7.15 17.63
CA ARG A 121 4.69 7.86 18.87
C ARG A 121 3.84 9.10 19.12
N THR A 122 3.21 9.65 18.09
CA THR A 122 2.43 10.89 18.22
C THR A 122 0.94 10.63 18.42
N ALA A 123 0.41 9.54 17.83
CA ALA A 123 -0.98 9.13 17.98
C ALA A 123 -1.17 7.65 17.62
N ASP A 124 -2.22 7.04 18.16
CA ASP A 124 -2.78 5.78 17.64
C ASP A 124 -3.53 6.09 16.32
N GLY A 125 -3.56 5.15 15.38
CA GLY A 125 -4.20 5.39 14.09
C GLY A 125 -4.26 4.18 13.17
N SER A 126 -4.64 4.41 11.92
CA SER A 126 -4.63 3.39 10.87
C SER A 126 -3.92 3.92 9.64
N PHE A 127 -3.35 3.01 8.84
CA PHE A 127 -2.78 3.34 7.54
C PHE A 127 -2.95 2.18 6.58
N TYR A 128 -2.75 2.48 5.30
CA TYR A 128 -2.66 1.50 4.24
C TYR A 128 -1.22 1.45 3.76
N ILE A 129 -0.70 0.24 3.54
CA ILE A 129 0.49 0.03 2.75
C ILE A 129 0.06 -0.59 1.43
N ARG A 130 0.48 0.03 0.32
CA ARG A 130 0.28 -0.46 -1.02
C ARG A 130 1.63 -0.90 -1.59
N LEU A 131 1.71 -2.11 -2.09
CA LEU A 131 2.88 -2.73 -2.69
C LEU A 131 2.63 -2.89 -4.18
N PHE A 132 3.49 -2.30 -5.00
CA PHE A 132 3.26 -2.23 -6.44
C PHE A 132 4.50 -2.66 -7.21
N LYS A 133 4.32 -3.54 -8.20
CA LYS A 133 5.36 -3.91 -9.16
C LYS A 133 5.39 -2.87 -10.28
N GLU A 134 6.27 -1.88 -10.13
CA GLU A 134 6.36 -0.75 -11.06
C GLU A 134 7.02 -1.15 -12.38
N ASN A 135 8.11 -1.92 -12.30
CA ASN A 135 8.81 -2.44 -13.47
C ASN A 135 9.43 -3.81 -13.16
N MET A 136 10.17 -4.38 -14.11
CA MET A 136 10.76 -5.72 -13.96
C MET A 136 11.70 -5.84 -12.74
N LEU A 137 12.39 -4.76 -12.37
CA LEU A 137 13.44 -4.76 -11.34
C LEU A 137 13.03 -4.02 -10.06
N GLU A 138 11.92 -3.28 -10.10
CA GLU A 138 11.56 -2.36 -9.03
C GLU A 138 10.15 -2.62 -8.51
N CYS A 139 10.08 -2.72 -7.20
CA CYS A 139 8.85 -2.73 -6.43
C CYS A 139 8.84 -1.50 -5.55
N ILE A 140 7.69 -0.89 -5.38
CA ILE A 140 7.51 0.32 -4.57
C ILE A 140 6.54 0.01 -3.44
N ALA A 141 6.79 0.61 -2.28
CA ALA A 141 5.82 0.68 -1.20
C ALA A 141 5.28 2.11 -1.08
N GLN A 142 3.96 2.24 -0.91
CA GLN A 142 3.29 3.52 -0.68
C GLN A 142 2.55 3.42 0.65
N LEU A 143 2.85 4.32 1.58
CA LEU A 143 2.12 4.48 2.83
C LEU A 143 1.08 5.58 2.67
N LEU A 144 -0.15 5.26 3.03
CA LEU A 144 -1.27 6.20 3.01
C LEU A 144 -1.89 6.27 4.41
N PHE A 145 -1.64 7.37 5.10
CA PHE A 145 -2.27 7.68 6.39
C PHE A 145 -3.49 8.57 6.14
N PRO A 146 -4.72 8.12 6.44
CA PRO A 146 -5.92 8.95 6.30
C PRO A 146 -5.76 10.27 7.06
N SER A 147 -6.07 11.38 6.41
CA SER A 147 -6.16 12.70 7.02
C SER A 147 -7.60 13.23 6.94
N ALA A 148 -8.05 13.83 8.05
CA ALA A 148 -9.38 14.45 8.15
C ALA A 148 -9.47 15.75 7.33
#